data_AF-A0A9J6GT61-F1
#
_entry.id   AF-A0A9J6GT61-F1
#
_cell.length_a   1.000
_cell.length_b   1.000
_cell.length_c   1.000
_cell.angle_alpha   90.00
_cell.angle_beta   90.00
_cell.angle_gamma   90.00
#
_symmetry.space_group_name_H-M   'P 1'
#
loop_
_entity.id
_entity.type
_entity.pdbx_description
1 polymer ?
#
loop_
_entity_poly.entity_id
_entity_poly.type
_entity_poly.pdbx_seq_one_letter_code
_entity_poly.pdbx_strand_id
1 'polypeptide(L)'
;MSDWEPAEEGFSVGCQKFLPKGTDYLLSRLPFENVTLQSLRCLSPSAREKESSGTQLRRLTMKLPQVIQPDQISMLMDEYTVFRLDTTLESAENVDKYWQVAFDKKRCDGTPKYPLLSKVVKGLLSIPHGNADVERGFSENRRFLQDRARLSLESINGIRHIVSYGKRFDSDPSSFTVTPEVLRVVRNSKRKYTERLDLEKKVS
;
A
#
# COMPACT_ATOMS: atom_id res chain seq x y z
N MET A 1 -34.99 -34.94 9.66
CA MET A 1 -34.57 -33.94 10.66
C MET A 1 -33.50 -34.60 11.48
N SER A 2 -32.24 -34.15 11.35
CA SER A 2 -31.12 -34.76 12.09
C SER A 2 -31.10 -34.15 13.48
N ASP A 3 -31.31 -34.96 14.51
CA ASP A 3 -31.17 -34.53 15.90
C ASP A 3 -29.68 -34.37 16.19
N TRP A 4 -29.28 -33.15 16.53
CA TRP A 4 -27.91 -32.80 16.88
C TRP A 4 -27.65 -33.17 18.35
N GLU A 5 -26.43 -33.58 18.69
CA GLU A 5 -26.07 -33.78 20.10
C GLU A 5 -26.08 -32.43 20.85
N PRO A 6 -26.42 -32.39 22.15
CA PRO A 6 -26.57 -31.13 22.90
C PRO A 6 -25.29 -30.26 22.94
N ALA A 7 -24.10 -30.86 22.76
CA ALA A 7 -22.85 -30.13 22.61
C ALA A 7 -22.73 -29.43 21.23
N GLU A 8 -23.22 -30.05 20.17
CA GLU A 8 -23.24 -29.49 18.82
C GLU A 8 -24.33 -28.41 18.69
N GLU A 9 -25.44 -28.56 19.40
CA GLU A 9 -26.51 -27.56 19.47
C GLU A 9 -26.01 -26.28 20.18
N GLY A 10 -25.27 -26.42 21.28
CA GLY A 10 -24.59 -25.30 21.94
C GLY A 10 -23.55 -24.60 21.07
N PHE A 11 -22.78 -25.37 20.29
CA PHE A 11 -21.82 -24.82 19.32
C PHE A 11 -22.52 -24.10 18.16
N SER A 12 -23.61 -24.66 17.63
CA SER A 12 -24.42 -24.05 16.57
C SER A 12 -25.04 -22.72 17.02
N VAL A 13 -25.63 -22.68 18.22
CA VAL A 13 -26.14 -21.43 18.82
C VAL A 13 -25.03 -20.43 19.10
N GLY A 14 -23.85 -20.89 19.52
CA GLY A 14 -22.65 -20.07 19.68
C GLY A 14 -22.21 -19.42 18.37
N CYS A 15 -22.10 -20.20 17.28
CA CYS A 15 -21.79 -19.71 15.94
C CYS A 15 -22.85 -18.73 15.43
N GLN A 16 -24.14 -19.04 15.62
CA GLN A 16 -25.25 -18.17 15.24
C GLN A 16 -25.26 -16.84 16.01
N LYS A 17 -24.76 -16.79 17.25
CA LYS A 17 -24.61 -15.54 18.01
C LYS A 17 -23.31 -14.81 17.71
N PHE A 18 -22.27 -15.53 17.33
CA PHE A 18 -20.98 -14.96 16.97
C PHE A 18 -21.04 -14.23 15.62
N LEU A 19 -21.68 -14.80 14.61
CA LEU A 19 -21.74 -14.20 13.26
C LEU A 19 -22.39 -12.80 13.26
N PRO A 20 -23.54 -12.54 13.90
CA PRO A 20 -24.13 -11.21 14.01
C PRO A 20 -23.24 -10.25 14.78
N LYS A 21 -22.72 -10.64 15.95
CA LYS A 21 -21.81 -9.79 16.75
C LYS A 21 -20.53 -9.43 16.00
N GLY A 22 -19.95 -10.39 15.28
CA GLY A 22 -18.81 -10.17 14.42
C GLY A 22 -19.14 -9.23 13.27
N THR A 23 -20.33 -9.37 12.67
CA THR A 23 -20.80 -8.50 11.60
C THR A 23 -21.05 -7.08 12.10
N ASP A 24 -21.71 -6.89 13.25
CA ASP A 24 -21.93 -5.59 13.89
C ASP A 24 -20.60 -4.91 14.22
N TYR A 25 -19.64 -5.68 14.75
CA TYR A 25 -18.29 -5.19 15.01
C TYR A 25 -17.61 -4.72 13.72
N LEU A 26 -17.65 -5.54 12.66
CA LEU A 26 -17.08 -5.18 11.36
C LEU A 26 -17.76 -3.95 10.76
N LEU A 27 -19.10 -3.88 10.78
CA LEU A 27 -19.86 -2.72 10.32
C LEU A 27 -19.47 -1.44 11.09
N SER A 28 -19.25 -1.53 12.40
CA SER A 28 -18.84 -0.38 13.23
C SER A 28 -17.40 0.08 12.99
N ARG A 29 -16.52 -0.80 12.49
CA ARG A 29 -15.07 -0.55 12.33
C ARG A 29 -14.64 -0.33 10.89
N LEU A 30 -15.37 -0.88 9.92
CA LEU A 30 -15.06 -0.75 8.52
C LEU A 30 -15.47 0.65 8.05
N PRO A 31 -14.62 1.34 7.26
CA PRO A 31 -14.87 2.70 6.83
C PRO A 31 -15.84 2.74 5.65
N PHE A 32 -16.99 2.07 5.77
CA PHE A 32 -18.01 2.02 4.72
C PHE A 32 -18.52 3.39 4.35
N GLU A 33 -18.63 4.30 5.31
CA GLU A 33 -19.09 5.68 5.09
C GLU A 33 -17.97 6.62 4.63
N ASN A 34 -16.72 6.16 4.54
CA ASN A 34 -15.62 7.01 4.13
C ASN A 34 -15.69 7.29 2.63
N VAL A 35 -16.25 8.46 2.32
CA VAL A 35 -16.41 9.00 0.97
C VAL A 35 -15.11 8.98 0.16
N THR A 36 -13.94 9.14 0.81
CA THR A 36 -12.64 9.12 0.14
C THR A 36 -12.31 7.72 -0.39
N LEU A 37 -12.46 6.69 0.46
CA LEU A 37 -12.19 5.31 0.06
C LEU A 37 -13.20 4.82 -0.97
N GLN A 38 -14.46 5.23 -0.85
CA GLN A 38 -15.46 4.97 -1.89
C GLN A 38 -15.08 5.63 -3.22
N SER A 39 -14.49 6.83 -3.18
CA SER A 39 -14.08 7.54 -4.39
C SER A 39 -12.91 6.84 -5.11
N LEU A 40 -12.07 6.07 -4.41
CA LEU A 40 -10.98 5.28 -5.03
C LEU A 40 -11.49 4.23 -6.04
N ARG A 41 -12.77 3.88 -5.98
CA ARG A 41 -13.41 2.98 -6.96
C ARG A 41 -13.30 3.52 -8.39
N CYS A 42 -13.13 4.83 -8.58
CA CYS A 42 -12.93 5.44 -9.91
C CYS A 42 -11.68 4.92 -10.63
N LEU A 43 -10.72 4.32 -9.90
CA LEU A 43 -9.50 3.77 -10.47
C LEU A 43 -9.69 2.38 -11.09
N SER A 44 -10.82 1.72 -10.83
CA SER A 44 -11.10 0.43 -11.45
C SER A 44 -11.38 0.61 -12.96
N PRO A 45 -10.93 -0.32 -13.83
CA PRO A 45 -11.21 -0.27 -15.27
C PRO A 45 -12.71 -0.14 -15.55
N SER A 46 -13.53 -0.87 -14.78
CA SER A 46 -15.00 -0.86 -14.86
C SER A 46 -15.65 0.45 -14.43
N ALA A 47 -14.95 1.33 -13.72
CA ALA A 47 -15.47 2.64 -13.33
C ALA A 47 -15.26 3.72 -14.39
N ARG A 48 -14.40 3.47 -15.39
CA ARG A 48 -14.10 4.43 -16.47
C ARG A 48 -15.35 4.93 -17.22
N GLU A 49 -16.27 4.01 -17.48
CA GLU A 49 -17.51 4.32 -18.20
C GLU A 49 -18.51 5.10 -17.35
N LYS A 50 -18.40 5.02 -16.01
CA LYS A 50 -19.33 5.67 -15.09
C LYS A 50 -19.12 7.18 -15.08
N GLU A 51 -20.22 7.93 -15.19
CA GLU A 51 -20.20 9.39 -15.12
C GLU A 51 -19.67 9.91 -13.77
N SER A 52 -19.93 9.18 -12.69
CA SER A 52 -19.47 9.51 -11.34
C SER A 52 -17.95 9.46 -11.17
N SER A 53 -17.21 8.80 -12.07
CA SER A 53 -15.76 8.60 -11.96
C SER A 53 -14.99 9.92 -12.02
N GLY A 54 -15.41 10.87 -12.86
CA GLY A 54 -14.77 12.18 -12.96
C GLY A 54 -14.94 13.00 -11.68
N THR A 55 -16.15 13.02 -11.12
CA THR A 55 -16.44 13.72 -9.86
C THR A 55 -15.67 13.12 -8.69
N GLN A 56 -15.54 11.78 -8.66
CA GLN A 56 -14.75 11.06 -7.67
C GLN A 56 -13.25 11.38 -7.78
N LEU A 57 -12.69 11.38 -9.00
CA LEU A 57 -11.29 11.73 -9.23
C LEU A 57 -11.00 13.18 -8.83
N ARG A 58 -11.88 14.11 -9.18
CA ARG A 58 -11.75 15.52 -8.77
C ARG A 58 -11.72 15.66 -7.26
N ARG A 59 -12.67 15.01 -6.56
CA ARG A 59 -12.73 15.02 -5.10
C ARG A 59 -11.47 14.45 -4.46
N LEU A 60 -10.93 13.36 -5.00
CA LEU A 60 -9.68 12.76 -4.52
C LEU A 60 -8.48 13.69 -4.73
N THR A 61 -8.39 14.31 -5.89
CA THR A 61 -7.29 15.22 -6.24
C THR A 61 -7.26 16.45 -5.34
N MET A 62 -8.43 17.00 -4.98
CA MET A 62 -8.51 18.11 -4.02
C MET A 62 -7.95 17.75 -2.62
N LYS A 63 -7.93 16.46 -2.26
CA LYS A 63 -7.35 15.99 -1.00
C LYS A 63 -5.85 15.67 -1.09
N LEU A 64 -5.24 15.82 -2.27
CA LEU A 64 -3.84 15.50 -2.54
C LEU A 64 -3.05 16.71 -3.09
N PRO A 65 -3.02 17.85 -2.37
CA PRO A 65 -2.27 19.04 -2.81
C PRO A 65 -0.76 18.79 -2.95
N GLN A 66 -0.22 17.78 -2.27
CA GLN A 66 1.17 17.37 -2.37
C GLN A 66 1.52 16.70 -3.71
N VAL A 67 0.52 16.13 -4.40
CA VAL A 67 0.74 15.44 -5.68
C VAL A 67 0.48 16.41 -6.85
N ILE A 68 -0.59 17.19 -6.76
CA ILE A 68 -1.01 18.14 -7.79
C ILE A 68 -1.43 19.46 -7.14
N GLN A 69 -0.99 20.56 -7.75
CA GLN A 69 -1.36 21.89 -7.29
C GLN A 69 -2.81 22.24 -7.69
N PRO A 70 -3.53 23.07 -6.92
CA PRO A 70 -4.95 23.36 -7.17
C PRO A 70 -5.26 23.98 -8.54
N ASP A 71 -4.33 24.75 -9.08
CA ASP A 71 -4.37 25.36 -10.43
C ASP A 71 -4.32 24.33 -11.56
N GLN A 72 -3.72 23.16 -11.29
CA GLN A 72 -3.57 22.08 -12.27
C GLN A 72 -4.76 21.12 -12.30
N ILE A 73 -5.74 21.26 -11.40
CA ILE A 73 -6.89 20.37 -11.31
C ILE A 73 -7.75 20.44 -12.58
N SER A 74 -7.96 21.63 -13.14
CA SER A 74 -8.73 21.77 -14.39
C SER A 74 -8.06 21.04 -15.55
N MET A 75 -6.74 21.22 -15.71
CA MET A 75 -5.95 20.53 -16.74
C MET A 75 -5.96 19.00 -16.55
N LEU A 76 -5.93 18.50 -15.31
CA LEU A 76 -6.09 17.08 -15.01
C LEU A 76 -7.46 16.56 -15.46
N MET A 77 -8.54 17.31 -15.22
CA MET A 77 -9.88 16.88 -15.59
C MET A 77 -10.04 16.85 -17.12
N ASP A 78 -9.47 17.81 -17.83
CA ASP A 78 -9.43 17.79 -19.30
C ASP A 78 -8.68 16.55 -19.80
N GLU A 79 -7.51 16.26 -19.23
CA GLU A 79 -6.73 15.06 -19.52
C GLU A 79 -7.52 13.77 -19.25
N TYR A 80 -8.31 13.74 -18.16
CA TYR A 80 -9.17 12.62 -17.81
C TYR A 80 -10.32 12.42 -18.81
N THR A 81 -10.91 13.49 -19.35
CA THR A 81 -11.94 13.36 -20.39
C THR A 81 -11.39 12.75 -21.67
N VAL A 82 -10.19 13.16 -22.10
CA VAL A 82 -9.48 12.56 -23.23
C VAL A 82 -9.15 11.09 -22.94
N PHE A 83 -8.73 10.78 -21.71
CA PHE A 83 -8.51 9.40 -21.28
C PHE A 83 -9.79 8.56 -21.37
N ARG A 84 -10.97 9.07 -20.98
CA ARG A 84 -12.23 8.31 -21.08
C ARG A 84 -12.59 7.93 -22.51
N LEU A 85 -12.26 8.78 -23.49
CA LEU A 85 -12.54 8.56 -24.90
C LEU A 85 -11.54 7.62 -25.60
N ASP A 86 -10.42 7.28 -24.95
CA ASP A 86 -9.34 6.49 -25.55
C ASP A 86 -9.69 4.99 -25.71
N THR A 87 -10.30 4.60 -26.83
CA THR A 87 -10.73 3.22 -27.09
C THR A 87 -9.61 2.17 -27.13
N THR A 88 -8.34 2.60 -27.13
CA THR A 88 -7.18 1.70 -27.25
C THR A 88 -6.72 1.10 -25.91
N LEU A 89 -7.49 1.28 -24.82
CA LEU A 89 -7.23 0.66 -23.52
C LEU A 89 -8.12 -0.59 -23.36
N GLU A 90 -7.50 -1.76 -23.41
CA GLU A 90 -8.18 -3.02 -23.14
C GLU A 90 -8.43 -3.19 -21.63
N SER A 91 -9.52 -3.90 -21.30
CA SER A 91 -9.81 -4.27 -19.91
C SER A 91 -8.78 -5.28 -19.44
N ALA A 92 -8.00 -4.95 -18.41
CA ALA A 92 -7.12 -5.89 -17.73
C ALA A 92 -7.71 -6.27 -16.37
N GLU A 93 -7.58 -7.54 -15.98
CA GLU A 93 -8.01 -8.03 -14.67
C GLU A 93 -7.25 -7.37 -13.51
N ASN A 94 -6.00 -6.97 -13.75
CA ASN A 94 -5.15 -6.32 -12.76
C ASN A 94 -5.12 -4.80 -12.98
N VAL A 95 -5.51 -4.05 -11.93
CA VAL A 95 -5.57 -2.58 -11.92
C VAL A 95 -4.20 -1.95 -12.24
N ASP A 96 -3.11 -2.51 -11.73
CA ASP A 96 -1.76 -1.99 -11.97
C ASP A 96 -1.36 -2.15 -13.44
N LYS A 97 -1.62 -3.33 -14.03
CA LYS A 97 -1.36 -3.59 -15.45
C LYS A 97 -2.20 -2.68 -16.34
N TYR A 98 -3.47 -2.49 -15.99
CA TYR A 98 -4.36 -1.59 -16.70
C TYR A 98 -3.81 -0.15 -16.75
N TRP A 99 -3.42 0.39 -15.60
CA TRP A 99 -2.88 1.75 -15.52
C TRP A 99 -1.48 1.86 -16.12
N GLN A 100 -0.68 0.80 -16.08
CA GLN A 100 0.62 0.78 -16.76
C GLN A 100 0.50 1.03 -18.26
N VAL A 101 -0.48 0.41 -18.94
CA VAL A 101 -0.74 0.68 -20.37
C VAL A 101 -1.07 2.16 -20.60
N ALA A 102 -1.82 2.80 -19.71
CA ALA A 102 -2.11 4.23 -19.80
C ALA A 102 -0.86 5.10 -19.57
N PHE A 103 0.03 4.69 -18.66
CA PHE A 103 1.27 5.41 -18.34
C PHE A 103 2.31 5.33 -19.45
N ASP A 104 2.38 4.19 -20.16
CA ASP A 104 3.37 3.94 -21.20
C ASP A 104 3.01 4.61 -22.53
N LYS A 105 1.78 5.13 -22.68
CA LYS A 105 1.37 5.88 -23.87
C LYS A 105 2.14 7.20 -23.98
N LYS A 106 2.69 7.41 -25.17
CA LYS A 106 3.41 8.62 -25.54
C LYS A 106 2.70 9.34 -26.67
N ARG A 107 2.88 10.65 -26.73
CA ARG A 107 2.53 11.47 -27.90
C ARG A 107 3.61 11.30 -28.97
N CYS A 108 3.35 11.85 -30.16
CA CYS A 108 4.28 11.78 -31.28
C CYS A 108 5.66 12.42 -30.98
N ASP A 109 5.72 13.34 -30.02
CA ASP A 109 6.93 14.01 -29.54
C ASP A 109 7.70 13.19 -28.46
N GLY A 110 7.23 11.99 -28.12
CA GLY A 110 7.83 11.13 -27.09
C GLY A 110 7.47 11.51 -25.65
N THR A 111 6.70 12.58 -25.42
CA THR A 111 6.22 12.97 -24.09
C THR A 111 5.08 12.04 -23.63
N PRO A 112 4.90 11.83 -22.31
CA PRO A 112 3.78 11.02 -21.81
C PRO A 112 2.45 11.64 -22.26
N LYS A 113 1.54 10.79 -22.75
CA LYS A 113 0.21 11.21 -23.22
C LYS A 113 -0.61 11.83 -22.10
N TYR A 114 -0.47 11.25 -20.90
CA TYR A 114 -1.23 11.57 -19.70
C TYR A 114 -0.33 11.91 -18.50
N PRO A 115 0.39 13.05 -18.49
CA PRO A 115 1.35 13.37 -17.44
C PRO A 115 0.72 13.60 -16.07
N LEU A 116 -0.37 14.38 -15.98
CA LEU A 116 -0.97 14.75 -14.70
C LEU A 116 -1.77 13.57 -14.12
N LEU A 117 -2.52 12.87 -14.97
CA LEU A 117 -3.30 11.70 -14.59
C LEU A 117 -2.38 10.59 -14.11
N SER A 118 -1.27 10.34 -14.80
CA SER A 118 -0.29 9.34 -14.37
C SER A 118 0.26 9.64 -12.98
N LYS A 119 0.54 10.92 -12.69
CA LYS A 119 1.06 11.34 -11.39
C LYS A 119 0.04 11.11 -10.26
N VAL A 120 -1.21 11.52 -10.48
CA VAL A 120 -2.30 11.36 -9.49
C VAL A 120 -2.62 9.90 -9.25
N VAL A 121 -2.79 9.12 -10.31
CA VAL A 121 -3.15 7.70 -10.20
C VAL A 121 -2.05 6.93 -9.47
N LYS A 122 -0.77 7.17 -9.78
CA LYS A 122 0.34 6.55 -9.03
C LYS A 122 0.30 6.89 -7.55
N GLY A 123 0.02 8.17 -7.22
CA GLY A 123 -0.14 8.60 -5.83
C GLY A 123 -1.30 7.89 -5.13
N LEU A 124 -2.44 7.75 -5.81
CA LEU A 124 -3.62 7.07 -5.27
C LEU A 124 -3.43 5.56 -5.11
N LEU A 125 -2.79 4.88 -6.06
CA LEU A 125 -2.48 3.44 -5.98
C LEU A 125 -1.41 3.13 -4.92
N SER A 126 -0.61 4.13 -4.53
CA SER A 126 0.36 4.00 -3.45
C SER A 126 -0.29 4.05 -2.06
N ILE A 127 -1.59 4.32 -1.97
CA ILE A 127 -2.32 4.31 -0.70
C ILE A 127 -2.52 2.83 -0.29
N PRO A 128 -2.02 2.42 0.89
CA PRO A 128 -2.21 1.05 1.36
C PRO A 128 -3.70 0.80 1.58
N HIS A 129 -4.23 -0.24 0.92
CA HIS A 129 -5.66 -0.54 0.87
C HIS A 129 -6.09 -1.63 1.88
N GLY A 130 -5.21 -2.01 2.81
CA GLY A 130 -5.54 -2.96 3.86
C GLY A 130 -4.39 -3.22 4.83
N ASN A 131 -4.67 -3.98 5.88
CA ASN A 131 -3.68 -4.37 6.89
C ASN A 131 -2.77 -5.52 6.42
N ALA A 132 -3.03 -6.12 5.26
CA ALA A 132 -2.32 -7.30 4.77
C ALA A 132 -0.80 -7.09 4.68
N ASP A 133 -0.34 -5.91 4.23
CA ASP A 133 1.10 -5.60 4.18
C ASP A 133 1.72 -5.44 5.58
N VAL A 134 0.95 -4.92 6.53
CA VAL A 134 1.35 -4.77 7.93
C VAL A 134 1.42 -6.15 8.59
N GLU A 135 0.43 -7.01 8.37
CA GLU A 135 0.34 -8.38 8.88
C GLU A 135 1.41 -9.29 8.27
N ARG A 136 1.70 -9.14 6.98
CA ARG A 136 2.86 -9.76 6.34
C ARG A 136 4.14 -9.31 7.02
N GLY A 137 4.26 -8.02 7.33
CA GLY A 137 5.35 -7.46 8.12
C GLY A 137 5.51 -8.11 9.49
N PHE A 138 4.41 -8.33 10.21
CA PHE A 138 4.42 -9.03 11.50
C PHE A 138 4.83 -10.49 11.37
N SER A 139 4.39 -11.18 10.31
CA SER A 139 4.78 -12.56 10.03
C SER A 139 6.28 -12.68 9.72
N GLU A 140 6.83 -11.74 8.94
CA GLU A 140 8.27 -11.66 8.69
C GLU A 140 9.04 -11.37 9.99
N ASN A 141 8.52 -10.47 10.83
CA ASN A 141 9.13 -10.15 12.13
C ASN A 141 9.13 -11.35 13.09
N ARG A 142 8.09 -12.19 13.06
CA ARG A 142 8.02 -13.42 13.87
C ARG A 142 9.22 -14.32 13.65
N ARG A 143 9.69 -14.46 12.40
CA ARG A 143 10.88 -15.26 12.07
C ARG A 143 12.16 -14.71 12.71
N PHE A 144 12.29 -13.40 12.86
CA PHE A 144 13.47 -12.79 13.50
C PHE A 144 13.44 -12.89 15.02
N LEU A 145 12.23 -12.97 15.61
CA LEU A 145 12.02 -13.00 17.05
C LEU A 145 12.02 -14.42 17.63
N GLN A 146 11.75 -15.46 16.82
CA GLN A 146 11.73 -16.86 17.26
C GLN A 146 13.05 -17.33 17.89
N ASP A 147 14.19 -16.92 17.33
CA ASP A 147 15.52 -17.33 17.81
C ASP A 147 16.20 -16.26 18.70
N ARG A 148 15.54 -15.11 18.93
CA ARG A 148 16.16 -13.95 19.59
C ARG A 148 15.17 -13.26 20.52
N ALA A 149 15.21 -13.62 21.80
CA ALA A 149 14.26 -13.13 22.81
C ALA A 149 14.35 -11.61 23.10
N ARG A 150 15.41 -10.91 22.67
CA ARG A 150 15.63 -9.48 22.97
C ARG A 150 16.36 -8.75 21.84
N LEU A 151 15.61 -8.28 20.84
CA LEU A 151 16.10 -7.29 19.88
C LEU A 151 15.49 -5.93 20.19
N SER A 152 16.30 -4.87 20.16
CA SER A 152 15.78 -3.50 20.23
C SER A 152 15.01 -3.16 18.94
N LEU A 153 14.10 -2.19 19.00
CA LEU A 153 13.29 -1.78 17.85
C LEU A 153 14.16 -1.35 16.65
N GLU A 154 15.25 -0.64 16.91
CA GLU A 154 16.21 -0.19 15.89
C GLU A 154 16.93 -1.36 15.24
N SER A 155 17.21 -2.42 16.01
CA SER A 155 17.83 -3.63 15.50
C SER A 155 16.87 -4.38 14.55
N ILE A 156 15.59 -4.46 14.92
CA ILE A 156 14.54 -5.03 14.08
C ILE A 156 14.38 -4.21 12.79
N ASN A 157 14.30 -2.88 12.90
CA ASN A 157 14.20 -1.99 11.75
C ASN A 157 15.42 -2.12 10.84
N GLY A 158 16.63 -2.17 11.40
CA GLY A 158 17.88 -2.35 10.64
C GLY A 158 17.90 -3.67 9.85
N ILE A 159 17.54 -4.79 10.49
CA ILE A 159 17.43 -6.09 9.81
C ILE A 159 16.38 -6.02 8.69
N ARG A 160 15.23 -5.41 8.97
CA ARG A 160 14.13 -5.29 8.00
C ARG A 160 14.52 -4.47 6.78
N HIS A 161 15.25 -3.37 6.96
CA HIS A 161 15.78 -2.58 5.86
C HIS A 161 16.74 -3.40 4.99
N ILE A 162 17.67 -4.15 5.59
CA ILE A 162 18.63 -4.97 4.86
C ILE A 162 17.93 -6.08 4.07
N VAL A 163 17.01 -6.82 4.71
CA VAL A 163 16.25 -7.90 4.05
C VAL A 163 15.37 -7.36 2.93
N SER A 164 14.66 -6.26 3.17
CA SER A 164 13.82 -5.62 2.15
C SER A 164 14.64 -5.11 0.96
N TYR A 165 15.82 -4.56 1.22
CA TYR A 165 16.74 -4.13 0.19
C TYR A 165 17.30 -5.32 -0.60
N GLY A 166 17.72 -6.40 0.07
CA GLY A 166 18.21 -7.62 -0.57
C GLY A 166 17.18 -8.31 -1.46
N LYS A 167 15.89 -8.27 -1.08
CA LYS A 167 14.79 -8.77 -1.93
C LYS A 167 14.67 -8.06 -3.28
N ARG A 168 15.18 -6.82 -3.42
CA ARG A 168 15.21 -6.10 -4.72
C ARG A 168 16.21 -6.69 -5.71
N PHE A 169 17.13 -7.49 -5.21
CA PHE A 169 18.22 -8.12 -5.93
C PHE A 169 18.01 -9.65 -6.02
N ASP A 170 16.76 -10.09 -6.02
CA ASP A 170 16.38 -11.52 -5.98
C ASP A 170 16.98 -12.30 -4.79
N SER A 171 17.36 -11.59 -3.73
CA SER A 171 18.10 -12.14 -2.58
C SER A 171 19.46 -12.73 -2.95
N ASP A 172 20.02 -12.40 -4.12
CA ASP A 172 21.37 -12.77 -4.51
C ASP A 172 22.39 -11.75 -3.97
N PRO A 173 23.25 -12.13 -3.01
CA PRO A 173 24.24 -11.24 -2.45
C PRO A 173 25.31 -10.80 -3.45
N SER A 174 25.53 -11.55 -4.54
CA SER A 174 26.58 -11.28 -5.52
C SER A 174 26.27 -10.08 -6.42
N SER A 175 24.99 -9.81 -6.63
CA SER A 175 24.50 -8.66 -7.39
C SER A 175 24.59 -7.33 -6.62
N PHE A 176 24.87 -7.39 -5.31
CA PHE A 176 25.04 -6.20 -4.48
C PHE A 176 26.44 -5.61 -4.62
N THR A 177 26.52 -4.41 -5.18
CA THR A 177 27.76 -3.64 -5.25
C THR A 177 28.00 -2.88 -3.95
N VAL A 178 29.01 -3.32 -3.19
CA VAL A 178 29.42 -2.66 -1.95
C VAL A 178 30.10 -1.32 -2.29
N THR A 179 29.40 -0.21 -2.06
CA THR A 179 29.97 1.12 -2.30
C THR A 179 30.95 1.52 -1.18
N PRO A 180 31.93 2.41 -1.46
CA PRO A 180 32.83 2.93 -0.44
C PRO A 180 32.11 3.62 0.73
N GLU A 181 30.93 4.18 0.50
CA GLU A 181 30.08 4.76 1.54
C GLU A 181 29.54 3.69 2.50
N VAL A 182 29.09 2.55 1.98
CA VAL A 182 28.64 1.42 2.81
C VAL A 182 29.78 0.96 3.71
N LEU A 183 31.00 0.81 3.17
CA LEU A 183 32.18 0.44 3.96
C LEU A 183 32.48 1.47 5.06
N ARG A 184 32.36 2.77 4.76
CA ARG A 184 32.56 3.85 5.73
C ARG A 184 31.51 3.79 6.85
N VAL A 185 30.25 3.56 6.51
CA VAL A 185 29.15 3.45 7.49
C VAL A 185 29.33 2.23 8.37
N VAL A 186 29.71 1.08 7.81
CA VAL A 186 29.96 -0.15 8.56
C VAL A 186 31.09 0.04 9.58
N ARG A 187 32.20 0.69 9.18
CA ARG A 187 33.32 1.00 10.10
C ARG A 187 32.88 1.87 11.28
N ASN A 188 31.94 2.78 11.05
CA ASN A 188 31.40 3.68 12.09
C ASN A 188 30.25 3.06 12.90
N SER A 189 29.71 1.90 12.51
CA SER A 189 28.52 1.30 13.13
C SER A 189 28.73 0.96 14.61
N LYS A 190 29.87 0.37 14.96
CA LYS A 190 30.22 0.01 16.34
C LYS A 190 30.24 1.24 17.25
N ARG A 191 30.86 2.33 16.81
CA ARG A 191 30.92 3.59 17.55
C ARG A 191 29.51 4.14 17.82
N LYS A 192 28.67 4.22 16.78
CA LYS A 192 27.27 4.69 16.91
C LYS A 192 26.45 3.82 17.87
N TYR A 193 26.65 2.51 17.86
CA TYR A 193 25.97 1.60 18.78
C TYR A 193 26.38 1.86 20.23
N THR A 194 27.68 2.04 20.50
CA THR A 194 28.19 2.35 21.84
C THR A 194 27.69 3.72 22.33
N GLU A 195 27.74 4.76 21.50
CA GLU A 195 27.19 6.09 21.81
C GLU A 195 25.72 6.03 22.22
N ARG A 196 24.92 5.21 21.53
CA ARG A 196 23.50 5.01 21.86
C ARG A 196 23.32 4.34 23.22
N LEU A 197 24.05 3.27 23.52
CA LEU A 197 23.96 2.60 24.82
C LEU A 197 24.32 3.54 25.98
N ASP A 198 25.29 4.42 25.76
CA ASP A 198 25.69 5.41 26.76
C ASP A 198 24.63 6.49 26.96
N LEU A 199 23.86 6.84 25.93
CA LEU A 199 22.70 7.74 26.04
C LEU A 199 21.53 7.06 26.77
N GLU A 200 21.20 5.82 26.43
CA GLU A 200 20.12 5.06 27.07
C GLU A 200 20.38 4.86 28.58
N LYS A 201 21.64 4.68 28.99
CA LYS A 201 22.05 4.61 30.40
C LYS A 201 21.95 5.93 31.16
N LYS A 202 21.98 7.08 30.48
CA LYS A 202 21.86 8.41 31.12
C LYS A 202 20.41 8.84 31.35
N VAL A 203 19.47 8.19 30.66
CA VAL A 203 18.05 8.50 30.69
C VAL A 203 17.28 7.54 31.63
N SER A 204 17.88 6.40 31.98
CA SER A 204 17.37 5.46 32.98
C SER A 204 17.89 5.76 34.38
#